data_AF-A0A543EHS4-F1
#
_entry.id   AF-A0A543EHS4-F1
#
_cell.length_a   1.000
_cell.length_b   1.000
_cell.length_c   1.000
_cell.angle_alpha   90.00
_cell.angle_beta   90.00
_cell.angle_gamma   90.00
#
_symmetry.space_group_name_H-M   'P 1'
#
loop_
_entity.id
_entity.type
_entity.pdbx_description
1 polymer ?
#
loop_
_entity_poly.entity_id
_entity_poly.type
_entity_poly.pdbx_seq_one_letter_code
_entity_poly.pdbx_strand_id
1 'polypeptide(L)'
;MLKADQTNKLYIQTMKEAFPEMRSETYNPQYIAGLRWSMVVLFAAIAVVLLKFFIDALSDPATDTASDMIFFLLFLIAGSLSGWLVYEMMKNQDEKISGLLINHQGILFLNRNDKVLSAIKYYDLVKSDNPYTKDIFSESRASGKYSDFRKNLYVHEKDENRNPQKKMVSLDVIPLKNRYDLIGHFLKGVHVFRPDLKINPEVYKDFYLDEKTMRYAPENLKNDMKLKIITIAVVILVILAFRYFFLEEI
;
A
#
# COMPACT_ATOMS: atom_id res chain seq x y z
N MET A 1 -17.40 25.65 -33.55
CA MET A 1 -17.45 24.61 -32.51
C MET A 1 -16.76 23.31 -32.91
N LEU A 2 -17.05 22.71 -34.09
CA LEU A 2 -16.39 21.45 -34.54
C LEU A 2 -14.86 21.49 -34.61
N LYS A 3 -14.27 22.62 -35.05
CA LYS A 3 -12.81 22.73 -35.27
C LYS A 3 -12.01 22.72 -33.96
N ALA A 4 -12.56 23.26 -32.87
CA ALA A 4 -11.91 23.27 -31.56
C ALA A 4 -11.95 21.88 -30.89
N ASP A 5 -13.03 21.12 -31.09
CA ASP A 5 -13.16 19.74 -30.61
C ASP A 5 -12.17 18.80 -31.31
N GLN A 6 -11.96 18.97 -32.62
CA GLN A 6 -10.98 18.18 -33.37
C GLN A 6 -9.53 18.50 -32.98
N THR A 7 -9.18 19.78 -32.78
CA THR A 7 -7.82 20.15 -32.33
C THR A 7 -7.53 19.64 -30.93
N ASN A 8 -8.51 19.66 -30.02
CA ASN A 8 -8.34 19.14 -28.67
C ASN A 8 -8.19 17.61 -28.65
N LYS A 9 -8.99 16.89 -29.47
CA LYS A 9 -8.85 15.44 -29.64
C LYS A 9 -7.48 15.06 -30.21
N LEU A 10 -6.98 15.79 -31.21
CA LEU A 10 -5.66 15.54 -31.80
C LEU A 10 -4.55 15.78 -30.77
N TYR A 11 -4.63 16.88 -30.01
CA TYR A 11 -3.66 17.19 -28.95
C TYR A 11 -3.64 16.12 -27.85
N ILE A 12 -4.80 15.68 -27.36
CA ILE A 12 -4.90 14.60 -26.37
C ILE A 12 -4.32 13.29 -26.92
N GLN A 13 -4.57 12.98 -28.20
CA GLN A 13 -4.03 11.79 -28.85
C GLN A 13 -2.50 11.83 -28.93
N THR A 14 -1.91 12.95 -29.34
CA THR A 14 -0.46 13.12 -29.39
C THR A 14 0.18 13.03 -28.00
N MET A 15 -0.48 13.55 -26.96
CA MET A 15 0.01 13.47 -25.58
C MET A 15 -0.04 12.04 -25.03
N LYS A 16 -1.06 11.25 -25.39
CA LYS A 16 -1.14 9.81 -25.07
C LYS A 16 -0.03 9.01 -25.75
N GLU A 17 0.33 9.37 -26.97
CA GLU A 17 1.41 8.72 -27.72
C GLU A 17 2.80 9.08 -27.15
N ALA A 18 2.98 10.31 -26.68
CA ALA A 18 4.25 10.77 -26.10
C ALA A 18 4.52 10.24 -24.67
N PHE A 19 3.46 10.01 -23.89
CA PHE A 19 3.55 9.50 -22.52
C PHE A 19 2.60 8.30 -22.34
N PRO A 20 3.08 7.06 -22.57
CA PRO A 20 2.23 5.88 -22.55
C PRO A 20 1.68 5.63 -21.15
N GLU A 21 0.45 5.15 -21.07
CA GLU A 21 -0.18 4.87 -19.78
C GLU A 21 0.47 3.65 -19.10
N MET A 22 0.68 3.73 -17.79
CA MET A 22 1.16 2.62 -16.97
C MET A 22 0.10 2.22 -15.95
N ARG A 23 -0.35 0.97 -16.03
CA ARG A 23 -1.34 0.41 -15.11
C ARG A 23 -0.67 -0.35 -13.98
N SER A 24 -1.30 -0.34 -12.82
CA SER A 24 -0.90 -1.18 -11.69
C SER A 24 -1.01 -2.66 -12.03
N GLU A 25 0.03 -3.41 -11.67
CA GLU A 25 0.02 -4.87 -11.66
C GLU A 25 -0.14 -5.36 -10.23
N THR A 26 -1.22 -6.10 -9.99
CA THR A 26 -1.49 -6.71 -8.68
C THR A 26 -1.12 -8.20 -8.67
N TYR A 27 -1.05 -8.77 -7.47
CA TYR A 27 -0.97 -10.22 -7.32
C TYR A 27 -2.27 -10.88 -7.78
N ASN A 28 -2.19 -12.16 -8.15
CA ASN A 28 -3.31 -12.87 -8.78
C ASN A 28 -4.60 -12.65 -7.96
N PRO A 29 -5.64 -12.01 -8.53
CA PRO A 29 -6.84 -11.66 -7.79
C PRO A 29 -7.57 -12.90 -7.26
N GLN A 30 -7.48 -14.04 -7.96
CA GLN A 30 -8.04 -15.31 -7.50
C GLN A 30 -7.33 -15.83 -6.25
N TYR A 31 -6.01 -15.67 -6.17
CA TYR A 31 -5.24 -16.07 -4.99
C TYR A 31 -5.62 -15.22 -3.76
N ILE A 32 -5.71 -13.89 -3.94
CA ILE A 32 -6.12 -12.97 -2.85
C ILE A 32 -7.55 -13.28 -2.41
N ALA A 33 -8.47 -13.49 -3.36
CA ALA A 33 -9.85 -13.85 -3.06
C ALA A 33 -9.93 -15.20 -2.33
N GLY A 34 -9.17 -16.19 -2.79
CA GLY A 34 -9.09 -17.51 -2.17
C GLY A 34 -8.60 -17.45 -0.72
N LEU A 35 -7.54 -16.67 -0.45
CA LEU A 35 -7.01 -16.49 0.91
C LEU A 35 -7.99 -15.80 1.86
N ARG A 36 -8.80 -14.85 1.34
CA ARG A 36 -9.87 -14.22 2.12
C ARG A 36 -10.99 -15.22 2.44
N TRP A 37 -11.44 -15.97 1.44
CA TRP A 37 -12.46 -17.00 1.62
C TRP A 37 -12.00 -18.13 2.54
N SER A 38 -10.72 -18.54 2.47
CA SER A 38 -10.19 -19.56 3.39
C SER A 38 -10.26 -19.10 4.85
N MET A 39 -10.05 -17.81 5.13
CA MET A 39 -10.18 -17.27 6.48
C MET A 39 -11.63 -17.33 6.98
N VAL A 40 -12.60 -16.98 6.13
CA VAL A 40 -14.03 -17.08 6.45
C VAL A 40 -14.43 -18.53 6.73
N VAL A 41 -14.04 -19.46 5.86
CA VAL A 41 -14.33 -20.89 6.01
C VAL A 41 -13.70 -21.45 7.28
N LEU A 42 -12.47 -21.02 7.62
CA LEU A 42 -11.81 -21.42 8.85
C LEU A 42 -12.60 -20.99 10.10
N PHE A 43 -13.02 -19.73 10.19
CA PHE A 43 -13.83 -19.26 11.32
C PHE A 43 -15.20 -19.94 11.38
N ALA A 44 -15.84 -20.16 10.23
CA ALA A 44 -17.10 -20.89 10.16
C ALA A 44 -16.95 -22.35 10.64
N ALA A 45 -15.88 -23.04 10.25
CA ALA A 45 -15.59 -24.41 10.71
C ALA A 45 -15.33 -24.45 12.22
N ILE A 46 -14.57 -23.50 12.76
CA ILE A 46 -14.33 -23.37 14.21
C ILE A 46 -15.66 -23.17 14.94
N ALA A 47 -16.53 -22.29 14.43
CA ALA A 47 -17.85 -22.06 15.02
C ALA A 47 -18.70 -23.35 15.04
N VAL A 48 -18.73 -24.12 13.96
CA VAL A 48 -19.47 -25.41 13.91
C VAL A 48 -18.92 -26.40 14.93
N VAL A 49 -17.60 -26.50 15.08
CA VAL A 49 -16.96 -27.39 16.08
C VAL A 49 -17.30 -26.95 17.51
N LEU A 50 -17.24 -25.65 17.80
CA LEU A 50 -17.61 -25.10 19.11
C LEU A 50 -19.08 -25.33 19.44
N LEU A 51 -19.96 -25.18 18.45
CA LEU A 51 -21.39 -25.48 18.62
C LEU A 51 -21.61 -26.95 18.94
N LYS A 52 -20.89 -27.86 18.27
CA LYS A 52 -20.96 -29.28 18.59
C LYS A 52 -20.52 -29.56 20.03
N PHE A 53 -19.39 -29.01 20.47
CA PHE A 53 -18.93 -29.17 21.85
C PHE A 53 -19.94 -28.62 22.87
N PHE A 54 -20.59 -27.51 22.55
CA PHE A 54 -21.67 -26.98 23.38
C PHE A 54 -22.86 -27.93 23.48
N ILE A 55 -23.31 -28.52 22.36
CA ILE A 55 -24.42 -29.49 22.35
C ILE A 55 -24.07 -30.76 23.13
N ASP A 56 -22.86 -31.29 22.92
CA ASP A 56 -22.37 -32.49 23.61
C ASP A 56 -22.31 -32.23 25.12
N ALA A 57 -21.82 -31.06 25.55
CA ALA A 57 -21.75 -30.68 26.95
C ALA A 57 -23.14 -30.45 27.58
N LEU A 58 -24.09 -29.85 26.85
CA LEU A 58 -25.47 -29.71 27.31
C LEU A 58 -26.18 -31.06 27.51
N SER A 59 -25.69 -32.11 26.84
CA SER A 59 -26.25 -33.46 26.91
C SER A 59 -25.63 -34.32 28.02
N ASP A 60 -24.53 -33.87 28.65
CA ASP A 60 -23.86 -34.58 29.73
C ASP A 60 -24.29 -33.99 31.09
N PRO A 61 -24.92 -34.78 31.99
CA PRO A 61 -25.36 -34.30 33.29
C PRO A 61 -24.19 -34.01 34.27
N ALA A 62 -22.95 -34.34 33.92
CA ALA A 62 -21.77 -34.19 34.79
C ALA A 62 -20.94 -32.91 34.53
N THR A 63 -21.24 -32.12 33.49
CA THR A 63 -20.47 -30.92 33.14
C THR A 63 -20.91 -29.69 33.92
N ASP A 64 -19.95 -28.82 34.24
CA ASP A 64 -20.20 -27.56 34.94
C ASP A 64 -20.80 -26.52 33.97
N THR A 65 -21.96 -25.97 34.35
CA THR A 65 -22.71 -24.94 33.61
C THR A 65 -21.82 -23.79 33.13
N ALA A 66 -20.78 -23.42 33.89
CA ALA A 66 -19.86 -22.35 33.50
C ALA A 66 -19.00 -22.70 32.27
N SER A 67 -18.58 -23.96 32.13
CA SER A 67 -17.81 -24.46 30.98
C SER A 67 -18.63 -24.44 29.70
N ASP A 68 -19.92 -24.78 29.81
CA ASP A 68 -20.83 -24.86 28.65
C ASP A 68 -21.12 -23.46 28.09
N MET A 69 -21.30 -22.48 28.97
CA MET A 69 -21.49 -21.09 28.59
C MET A 69 -20.28 -20.51 27.84
N ILE A 70 -19.06 -21.00 28.12
CA ILE A 70 -17.84 -20.57 27.41
C ILE A 70 -17.87 -21.03 25.96
N PHE A 71 -18.23 -22.29 25.68
CA PHE A 71 -18.29 -22.79 24.29
C PHE A 71 -19.33 -22.04 23.46
N PHE A 72 -20.50 -21.73 24.06
CA PHE A 72 -21.52 -20.93 23.40
C PHE A 72 -21.06 -19.50 23.11
N LEU A 73 -20.38 -18.85 24.06
CA LEU A 73 -19.85 -17.50 23.87
C LEU A 73 -18.77 -17.45 22.77
N LEU A 74 -17.86 -18.43 22.75
CA LEU A 74 -16.86 -18.55 21.69
C LEU A 74 -17.49 -18.83 20.32
N PHE A 75 -18.55 -19.65 20.26
CA PHE A 75 -19.34 -19.86 19.04
C PHE A 75 -19.91 -18.55 18.51
N LEU A 76 -20.55 -17.74 19.37
CA LEU A 76 -21.11 -16.44 18.97
C LEU A 76 -20.03 -15.49 18.45
N ILE A 77 -18.86 -15.44 19.10
CA ILE A 77 -17.74 -14.60 18.64
C ILE A 77 -17.24 -15.07 17.27
N ALA A 78 -16.95 -16.36 17.11
CA ALA A 78 -16.44 -16.92 15.87
C ALA A 78 -17.44 -16.77 14.71
N GLY A 79 -18.72 -17.03 14.97
CA GLY A 79 -19.81 -16.85 14.00
C GLY A 79 -20.00 -15.39 13.61
N SER A 80 -19.99 -14.48 14.59
CA SER A 80 -20.11 -13.03 14.33
C SER A 80 -18.92 -12.50 13.53
N LEU A 81 -17.71 -12.96 13.83
CA LEU A 81 -16.50 -12.56 13.10
C LEU A 81 -16.54 -13.07 11.64
N SER A 82 -16.97 -14.31 11.43
CA SER A 82 -17.18 -14.86 10.09
C SER A 82 -18.21 -14.03 9.29
N GLY A 83 -19.37 -13.74 9.89
CA GLY A 83 -20.41 -12.90 9.28
C GLY A 83 -19.93 -11.48 8.97
N TRP A 84 -19.18 -10.86 9.89
CA TRP A 84 -18.56 -9.55 9.69
C TRP A 84 -17.58 -9.54 8.53
N LEU A 85 -16.71 -10.56 8.41
CA LEU A 85 -15.76 -10.68 7.30
C LEU A 85 -16.48 -10.80 5.96
N VAL A 86 -17.54 -11.61 5.87
CA VAL A 86 -18.37 -11.72 4.66
C VAL A 86 -19.00 -10.37 4.32
N TYR A 87 -19.57 -9.69 5.31
CA TYR A 87 -20.16 -8.37 5.12
C TYR A 87 -19.12 -7.36 4.58
N GLU A 88 -17.93 -7.30 5.17
CA GLU A 88 -16.85 -6.41 4.72
C GLU A 88 -16.36 -6.75 3.30
N MET A 89 -16.34 -8.04 2.95
CA MET A 89 -16.00 -8.53 1.61
C MET A 89 -17.06 -8.14 0.57
N MET A 90 -18.33 -8.06 0.93
CA MET A 90 -19.42 -7.71 0.00
C MET A 90 -19.68 -6.21 -0.06
N LYS A 91 -19.47 -5.49 1.05
CA LYS A 91 -19.76 -4.06 1.16
C LYS A 91 -18.95 -3.22 0.18
N ASN A 92 -19.67 -2.34 -0.52
CA ASN A 92 -19.20 -1.22 -1.34
C ASN A 92 -17.92 -1.48 -2.13
N GLN A 93 -17.86 -2.60 -2.86
CA GLN A 93 -16.67 -2.94 -3.65
C GLN A 93 -16.37 -1.92 -4.75
N ASP A 94 -17.41 -1.21 -5.22
CA ASP A 94 -17.28 -0.14 -6.22
C ASP A 94 -16.69 1.15 -5.68
N GLU A 95 -16.63 1.31 -4.35
CA GLU A 95 -15.99 2.47 -3.69
C GLU A 95 -14.55 2.17 -3.27
N LYS A 96 -14.10 0.91 -3.41
CA LYS A 96 -12.75 0.49 -3.03
C LYS A 96 -11.80 0.64 -4.22
N ILE A 97 -10.62 1.18 -3.93
CA ILE A 97 -9.51 1.22 -4.90
C ILE A 97 -9.04 -0.21 -5.17
N SER A 98 -9.01 -0.60 -6.43
CA SER A 98 -8.52 -1.90 -6.90
C SER A 98 -7.44 -1.81 -7.98
N GLY A 99 -7.21 -0.62 -8.52
CA GLY A 99 -6.18 -0.37 -9.52
C GLY A 99 -5.69 1.07 -9.49
N LEU A 100 -4.53 1.29 -10.10
CA LEU A 100 -3.99 2.60 -10.40
C LEU A 100 -3.68 2.68 -11.89
N LEU A 101 -3.87 3.87 -12.45
CA LEU A 101 -3.45 4.19 -13.81
C LEU A 101 -2.67 5.50 -13.78
N ILE A 102 -1.45 5.48 -14.29
CA ILE A 102 -0.62 6.67 -14.42
C ILE A 102 -0.57 7.03 -15.89
N ASN A 103 -0.97 8.25 -16.21
CA ASN A 103 -1.02 8.76 -17.58
C ASN A 103 -0.67 10.25 -17.61
N HIS A 104 -0.91 10.92 -18.73
CA HIS A 104 -0.65 12.35 -18.91
C HIS A 104 -1.39 13.28 -17.92
N GLN A 105 -2.45 12.82 -17.27
CA GLN A 105 -3.18 13.61 -16.27
C GLN A 105 -2.51 13.54 -14.89
N GLY A 106 -1.88 12.41 -14.55
CA GLY A 106 -1.33 12.13 -13.23
C GLY A 106 -1.57 10.69 -12.81
N ILE A 107 -1.81 10.49 -11.51
CA ILE A 107 -2.19 9.19 -10.93
C ILE A 107 -3.71 9.15 -10.77
N LEU A 108 -4.34 8.16 -11.36
CA LEU A 108 -5.77 7.89 -11.22
C LEU A 108 -5.95 6.65 -10.35
N PHE A 109 -6.76 6.77 -9.30
CA PHE A 109 -7.14 5.67 -8.42
C PHE A 109 -8.46 5.09 -8.91
N LEU A 110 -8.45 3.82 -9.29
CA LEU A 110 -9.55 3.16 -9.97
C LEU A 110 -10.23 2.13 -9.07
N ASN A 111 -11.55 1.99 -9.23
CA ASN A 111 -12.29 0.86 -8.68
C ASN A 111 -12.25 -0.36 -9.62
N ARG A 112 -12.98 -1.43 -9.27
CA ARG A 112 -12.99 -2.69 -10.02
C ARG A 112 -13.56 -2.58 -11.44
N ASN A 113 -14.37 -1.57 -11.69
CA ASN A 113 -15.00 -1.28 -12.97
C ASN A 113 -14.25 -0.18 -13.74
N ASP A 114 -12.99 0.07 -13.38
CA ASP A 114 -12.15 1.13 -13.96
C ASP A 114 -12.73 2.55 -13.84
N LYS A 115 -13.66 2.77 -12.90
CA LYS A 115 -14.15 4.09 -12.54
C LYS A 115 -13.11 4.80 -11.69
N VAL A 116 -12.76 6.03 -12.07
CA VAL A 116 -11.88 6.91 -11.28
C VAL A 116 -12.60 7.32 -9.99
N LEU A 117 -12.02 6.96 -8.84
CA LEU A 117 -12.50 7.33 -7.51
C LEU A 117 -11.83 8.61 -7.01
N SER A 118 -10.54 8.77 -7.30
CA SER A 118 -9.76 9.96 -6.95
C SER A 118 -8.55 10.08 -7.88
N ALA A 119 -7.89 11.24 -7.85
CA ALA A 119 -6.71 11.50 -8.66
C ALA A 119 -5.70 12.39 -7.92
N ILE A 120 -4.43 12.24 -8.30
CA ILE A 120 -3.36 13.22 -8.06
C ILE A 120 -2.93 13.70 -9.44
N LYS A 121 -3.35 14.91 -9.83
CA LYS A 121 -3.08 15.42 -11.17
C LYS A 121 -1.80 16.25 -11.19
N TYR A 122 -1.04 16.17 -12.29
CA TYR A 122 0.17 16.98 -12.44
C TYR A 122 -0.11 18.49 -12.40
N TYR A 123 -1.25 18.91 -12.96
CA TYR A 123 -1.66 20.31 -12.96
C TYR A 123 -1.91 20.86 -11.54
N ASP A 124 -2.37 20.01 -10.63
CA ASP A 124 -2.74 20.42 -9.26
C ASP A 124 -1.53 20.48 -8.31
N LEU A 125 -0.39 19.91 -8.73
CA LEU A 125 0.85 19.95 -7.95
C LEU A 125 1.37 21.38 -7.78
N VAL A 126 2.05 21.67 -6.68
CA VAL A 126 2.62 22.99 -6.42
C VAL A 126 4.01 22.90 -5.83
N LYS A 127 4.71 24.03 -5.85
CA LYS A 127 5.96 24.17 -5.11
C LYS A 127 5.67 24.18 -3.62
N SER A 128 6.66 23.75 -2.84
CA SER A 128 6.59 23.93 -1.39
C SER A 128 6.74 25.41 -1.04
N ASP A 129 5.97 25.87 -0.05
CA ASP A 129 6.16 27.19 0.57
C ASP A 129 7.37 27.22 1.51
N ASN A 130 7.86 26.04 1.93
CA ASN A 130 9.01 25.95 2.81
C ASN A 130 10.30 25.80 1.99
N PRO A 131 11.24 26.77 2.08
CA PRO A 131 12.47 26.78 1.28
C PRO A 131 13.42 25.60 1.58
N TYR A 132 13.25 24.92 2.71
CA TYR A 132 14.07 23.79 3.13
C TYR A 132 13.50 22.43 2.70
N THR A 133 12.24 22.39 2.26
CA THR A 133 11.61 21.17 1.73
C THR A 133 11.57 21.23 0.22
N LYS A 134 11.94 20.14 -0.45
CA LYS A 134 11.76 20.03 -1.90
C LYS A 134 10.28 19.84 -2.24
N ASP A 135 9.91 20.14 -3.48
CA ASP A 135 8.52 20.10 -3.94
C ASP A 135 7.98 18.67 -3.91
N ILE A 136 8.85 17.71 -4.21
CA ILE A 136 8.59 16.27 -4.18
C ILE A 136 9.70 15.60 -3.39
N PHE A 137 9.35 14.82 -2.38
CA PHE A 137 10.31 14.24 -1.44
C PHE A 137 9.82 12.93 -0.84
N SER A 138 10.73 12.17 -0.27
CA SER A 138 10.47 10.91 0.42
C SER A 138 10.62 11.07 1.93
N GLU A 139 9.71 10.46 2.70
CA GLU A 139 9.77 10.51 4.16
C GLU A 139 9.20 9.22 4.77
N SER A 140 9.68 8.82 5.96
CA SER A 140 9.12 7.71 6.71
C SER A 140 7.82 8.13 7.41
N ARG A 141 6.85 7.20 7.54
CA ARG A 141 5.57 7.48 8.20
C ARG A 141 5.73 7.76 9.70
N ALA A 142 6.71 7.12 10.33
CA ALA A 142 7.06 7.33 11.74
C ALA A 142 8.22 8.33 11.85
N SER A 143 8.05 9.37 12.66
CA SER A 143 9.15 10.16 13.20
C SER A 143 9.62 9.52 14.51
N GLY A 144 10.89 9.11 14.59
CA GLY A 144 11.44 8.50 15.80
C GLY A 144 12.53 7.45 15.54
N LYS A 145 13.07 6.89 16.63
CA LYS A 145 14.21 5.95 16.67
C LYS A 145 14.01 4.64 15.89
N TYR A 146 12.79 4.37 15.44
CA TYR A 146 12.39 3.22 14.62
C TYR A 146 11.63 3.73 13.38
N SER A 147 12.33 4.44 12.50
CA SER A 147 11.74 4.87 11.23
C SER A 147 11.42 3.65 10.38
N ASP A 148 10.23 3.62 9.81
CA ASP A 148 9.80 2.59 8.86
C ASP A 148 10.88 2.38 7.78
N PHE A 149 11.22 1.12 7.49
CA PHE A 149 12.18 0.79 6.43
C PHE A 149 11.70 1.27 5.06
N ARG A 150 10.39 1.50 4.91
CA ARG A 150 9.77 1.98 3.68
C ARG A 150 9.49 3.48 3.77
N LYS A 151 9.99 4.20 2.77
CA LYS A 151 9.71 5.62 2.58
C LYS A 151 8.42 5.78 1.76
N ASN A 152 7.68 6.83 2.09
CA ASN A 152 6.50 7.26 1.36
C ASN A 152 6.84 8.46 0.49
N LEU A 153 6.24 8.52 -0.69
CA LEU A 153 6.40 9.66 -1.59
C LEU A 153 5.40 10.74 -1.20
N TYR A 154 5.88 11.97 -1.07
CA TYR A 154 5.08 13.15 -0.79
C TYR A 154 5.21 14.17 -1.92
N VAL A 155 4.09 14.81 -2.22
CA VAL A 155 3.96 15.93 -3.15
C VAL A 155 3.24 17.07 -2.44
N HIS A 156 3.31 18.28 -2.98
CA HIS A 156 2.45 19.38 -2.54
C HIS A 156 1.33 19.59 -3.55
N GLU A 157 0.11 19.76 -3.07
CA GLU A 157 -1.10 20.09 -3.84
C GLU A 157 -1.77 21.31 -3.20
N LYS A 158 -2.54 22.09 -3.96
CA LYS A 158 -3.34 23.17 -3.37
C LYS A 158 -4.51 22.61 -2.56
N ASP A 159 -4.66 23.07 -1.34
CA ASP A 159 -5.88 22.85 -0.56
C ASP A 159 -7.05 23.73 -1.08
N GLU A 160 -8.22 23.61 -0.46
CA GLU A 160 -9.42 24.41 -0.80
C GLU A 160 -9.17 25.93 -0.70
N ASN A 161 -8.24 26.34 0.17
CA ASN A 161 -7.83 27.72 0.37
C ASN A 161 -6.67 28.16 -0.54
N ARG A 162 -6.28 27.31 -1.50
CA ARG A 162 -5.16 27.48 -2.43
C ARG A 162 -3.77 27.50 -1.79
N ASN A 163 -3.65 27.08 -0.54
CA ASN A 163 -2.37 26.93 0.14
C ASN A 163 -1.74 25.58 -0.23
N PRO A 164 -0.43 25.54 -0.49
CA PRO A 164 0.32 24.30 -0.62
C PRO A 164 0.19 23.40 0.61
N GLN A 165 -0.41 22.23 0.42
CA GLN A 165 -0.54 21.20 1.42
C GLN A 165 0.25 19.96 0.99
N LYS A 166 1.01 19.40 1.94
CA LYS A 166 1.69 18.13 1.78
C LYS A 166 0.67 16.99 1.65
N LYS A 167 0.77 16.21 0.57
CA LYS A 167 -0.08 15.04 0.28
C LYS A 167 0.78 13.80 0.05
N MET A 168 0.39 12.71 0.71
CA MET A 168 1.04 11.40 0.52
C MET A 168 0.53 10.74 -0.76
N VAL A 169 1.45 10.33 -1.64
CA VAL A 169 1.15 9.51 -2.80
C VAL A 169 0.91 8.07 -2.33
N SER A 170 -0.34 7.76 -2.08
CA SER A 170 -0.76 6.52 -1.42
C SER A 170 -0.83 5.33 -2.40
N LEU A 171 0.31 4.88 -2.90
CA LEU A 171 0.39 3.71 -3.78
C LEU A 171 0.15 2.39 -3.03
N ASP A 172 0.39 2.38 -1.71
CA ASP A 172 0.25 1.18 -0.86
C ASP A 172 -1.20 0.89 -0.43
N VAL A 173 -2.19 1.53 -1.08
CA VAL A 173 -3.62 1.23 -0.87
C VAL A 173 -3.97 -0.19 -1.34
N ILE A 174 -3.21 -0.74 -2.30
CA ILE A 174 -3.30 -2.12 -2.77
C ILE A 174 -1.90 -2.74 -2.88
N PRO A 175 -1.76 -4.07 -2.75
CA PRO A 175 -0.48 -4.73 -2.96
C PRO A 175 -0.10 -4.74 -4.45
N LEU A 176 0.99 -4.04 -4.78
CA LEU A 176 1.48 -3.83 -6.15
C LEU A 176 2.76 -4.62 -6.42
N LYS A 177 2.85 -5.24 -7.59
CA LYS A 177 4.07 -5.89 -8.11
C LYS A 177 5.02 -4.85 -8.71
N ASN A 178 4.50 -3.97 -9.55
CA ASN A 178 5.25 -2.95 -10.29
C ASN A 178 5.27 -1.59 -9.56
N ARG A 179 5.29 -1.58 -8.22
CA ARG A 179 5.22 -0.36 -7.40
C ARG A 179 6.29 0.66 -7.78
N TYR A 180 7.54 0.21 -7.90
CA TYR A 180 8.67 1.10 -8.17
C TYR A 180 8.62 1.64 -9.60
N ASP A 181 8.18 0.82 -10.57
CA ASP A 181 7.95 1.29 -11.94
C ASP A 181 6.86 2.35 -12.00
N LEU A 182 5.76 2.18 -11.24
CA LEU A 182 4.71 3.19 -11.14
C LEU A 182 5.24 4.51 -10.56
N ILE A 183 6.05 4.46 -9.49
CA ILE A 183 6.68 5.66 -8.94
C ILE A 183 7.58 6.33 -9.97
N GLY A 184 8.47 5.56 -10.61
CA GLY A 184 9.37 6.08 -11.63
C GLY A 184 8.63 6.71 -12.80
N HIS A 185 7.55 6.06 -13.26
CA HIS A 185 6.72 6.57 -14.32
C HIS A 185 5.98 7.86 -13.91
N PHE A 186 5.46 7.94 -12.69
CA PHE A 186 4.89 9.19 -12.15
C PHE A 186 5.92 10.33 -12.13
N LEU A 187 7.13 10.08 -11.62
CA LEU A 187 8.20 11.09 -11.58
C LEU A 187 8.63 11.54 -12.99
N LYS A 188 8.65 10.62 -13.96
CA LYS A 188 8.86 10.97 -15.36
C LYS A 188 7.76 11.90 -15.88
N GLY A 189 6.50 11.64 -15.51
CA GLY A 189 5.39 12.52 -15.84
C GLY A 189 5.52 13.89 -15.19
N VAL A 190 5.95 13.96 -13.91
CA VAL A 190 6.28 15.25 -13.28
C VAL A 190 7.33 16.00 -14.10
N HIS A 191 8.42 15.35 -14.51
CA HIS A 191 9.47 16.00 -15.29
C HIS A 191 8.96 16.56 -16.64
N VAL A 192 8.05 15.84 -17.29
CA VAL A 192 7.47 16.23 -18.58
C VAL A 192 6.43 17.35 -18.43
N PHE A 193 5.48 17.19 -17.50
CA PHE A 193 4.31 18.07 -17.40
C PHE A 193 4.50 19.22 -16.40
N ARG A 194 5.46 19.10 -15.48
CA ARG A 194 5.79 20.06 -14.41
C ARG A 194 7.30 20.21 -14.19
N PRO A 195 8.06 20.61 -15.22
CA PRO A 195 9.51 20.81 -15.12
C PRO A 195 9.91 21.92 -14.13
N ASP A 196 8.95 22.74 -13.70
CA ASP A 196 9.15 23.77 -12.68
C ASP A 196 9.34 23.19 -11.26
N LEU A 197 8.90 21.95 -11.02
CA LEU A 197 8.96 21.28 -9.71
C LEU A 197 10.30 20.58 -9.51
N LYS A 198 10.85 20.70 -8.30
CA LYS A 198 12.13 20.09 -7.90
C LYS A 198 11.89 18.82 -7.09
N ILE A 199 12.36 17.70 -7.63
CA ILE A 199 12.38 16.41 -6.95
C ILE A 199 13.62 16.33 -6.06
N ASN A 200 13.47 15.91 -4.80
CA ASN A 200 14.59 15.60 -3.92
C ASN A 200 15.38 14.39 -4.50
N PRO A 201 16.70 14.49 -4.73
CA PRO A 201 17.50 13.36 -5.21
C PRO A 201 17.38 12.09 -4.36
N GLU A 202 17.11 12.22 -3.06
CA GLU A 202 16.89 11.08 -2.16
C GLU A 202 15.70 10.20 -2.60
N VAL A 203 14.71 10.77 -3.30
CA VAL A 203 13.55 10.03 -3.83
C VAL A 203 14.02 8.90 -4.75
N TYR A 204 15.01 9.14 -5.61
CA TYR A 204 15.50 8.11 -6.52
C TYR A 204 16.15 6.97 -5.74
N LYS A 205 16.94 7.29 -4.72
CA LYS A 205 17.56 6.27 -3.86
C LYS A 205 16.52 5.48 -3.05
N ASP A 206 15.59 6.18 -2.42
CA ASP A 206 14.56 5.61 -1.54
C ASP A 206 13.58 4.69 -2.27
N PHE A 207 13.40 4.91 -3.58
CA PHE A 207 12.56 4.07 -4.45
C PHE A 207 13.36 3.23 -5.44
N TYR A 208 14.68 3.10 -5.26
CA TYR A 208 15.56 2.27 -6.08
C TYR A 208 15.43 2.57 -7.58
N LEU A 209 15.35 3.84 -7.93
CA LEU A 209 15.25 4.34 -9.29
C LEU A 209 16.62 4.82 -9.78
N ASP A 210 16.89 4.63 -11.07
CA ASP A 210 17.98 5.33 -11.74
C ASP A 210 17.60 6.80 -11.97
N GLU A 211 18.40 7.75 -11.49
CA GLU A 211 18.08 9.18 -11.52
C GLU A 211 17.91 9.74 -12.94
N LYS A 212 18.62 9.19 -13.93
CA LYS A 212 18.60 9.68 -15.31
C LYS A 212 17.41 9.16 -16.09
N THR A 213 17.09 7.89 -15.92
CA THR A 213 16.03 7.20 -16.68
C THR A 213 14.72 7.12 -15.92
N MET A 214 14.75 7.34 -14.60
CA MET A 214 13.65 7.17 -13.65
C MET A 214 13.04 5.76 -13.68
N ARG A 215 13.82 4.77 -14.15
CA ARG A 215 13.39 3.37 -14.19
C ARG A 215 13.80 2.65 -12.92
N TYR A 216 13.02 1.66 -12.53
CA TYR A 216 13.33 0.81 -11.40
C TYR A 216 14.61 0.00 -11.67
N ALA A 217 15.54 0.06 -10.72
CA ALA A 217 16.82 -0.64 -10.73
C ALA A 217 16.80 -1.73 -9.64
N PRO A 218 16.36 -2.97 -9.98
CA PRO A 218 16.17 -4.04 -9.00
C PRO A 218 17.45 -4.46 -8.29
N GLU A 219 18.61 -4.30 -8.92
CA GLU A 219 19.92 -4.57 -8.33
C GLU A 219 20.18 -3.70 -7.09
N ASN A 220 19.72 -2.45 -7.09
CA ASN A 220 19.86 -1.55 -5.94
C ASN A 220 19.06 -2.03 -4.74
N LEU A 221 17.82 -2.51 -4.98
CA LEU A 221 16.99 -3.11 -3.93
C LEU A 221 17.64 -4.37 -3.36
N LYS A 222 18.11 -5.28 -4.24
CA LYS A 222 18.76 -6.52 -3.81
C LYS A 222 19.99 -6.25 -2.96
N ASN A 223 20.84 -5.31 -3.37
CA ASN A 223 22.05 -4.94 -2.66
C ASN A 223 21.75 -4.30 -1.30
N ASP A 224 20.77 -3.38 -1.24
CA ASP A 224 20.34 -2.75 0.01
C ASP A 224 19.74 -3.79 0.98
N MET A 225 18.90 -4.70 0.50
CA MET A 225 18.35 -5.80 1.30
C MET A 225 19.45 -6.74 1.81
N LYS A 226 20.41 -7.10 0.96
CA LYS A 226 21.56 -7.94 1.35
C LYS A 226 22.37 -7.28 2.46
N LEU A 227 22.68 -5.99 2.33
CA LEU A 227 23.41 -5.23 3.34
C LEU A 227 22.65 -5.19 4.67
N LYS A 228 21.34 -4.90 4.64
CA LYS A 228 20.48 -4.87 5.82
C LYS A 228 20.44 -6.21 6.55
N ILE A 229 20.30 -7.32 5.81
CA ILE A 229 20.31 -8.67 6.38
C ILE A 229 21.65 -8.98 7.05
N ILE A 230 22.77 -8.66 6.39
CA ILE A 230 24.12 -8.86 6.96
C ILE A 230 24.28 -8.05 8.25
N THR A 231 23.87 -6.78 8.25
CA THR A 231 23.96 -5.92 9.45
C THR A 231 23.14 -6.49 10.61
N ILE A 232 21.90 -6.93 10.37
CA ILE A 232 21.06 -7.54 11.41
C ILE A 232 21.72 -8.82 11.95
N ALA A 233 22.24 -9.67 11.07
CA ALA A 233 22.92 -10.91 11.47
C ALA A 233 24.14 -10.62 12.35
N VAL A 234 24.97 -9.63 11.99
CA VAL A 234 26.12 -9.19 12.79
C VAL A 234 25.69 -8.68 14.17
N VAL A 235 24.65 -7.85 14.25
CA VAL A 235 24.14 -7.34 15.54
C VAL A 235 23.65 -8.48 16.42
N ILE A 236 22.93 -9.47 15.88
CA ILE A 236 22.49 -10.64 16.64
C ILE A 236 23.69 -11.45 17.15
N LEU A 237 24.70 -11.68 16.31
CA LEU A 237 25.91 -12.40 16.72
C LEU A 237 26.67 -11.68 17.85
N VAL A 238 26.78 -10.34 17.79
CA VAL A 238 27.39 -9.54 18.84
C VAL A 238 26.60 -9.66 20.16
N ILE A 239 25.26 -9.61 20.10
CA ILE A 239 24.41 -9.79 21.29
C ILE A 239 24.57 -11.19 21.88
N LEU A 240 24.64 -12.23 21.04
CA LEU A 240 24.84 -13.61 21.49
C LEU A 240 26.23 -13.82 22.11
N ALA A 241 27.28 -13.28 21.48
CA ALA A 241 28.63 -13.32 22.03
C ALA A 241 28.71 -12.57 23.37
N PHE A 242 28.12 -11.37 23.46
CA PHE A 242 28.04 -10.63 24.71
C PHE A 242 27.28 -11.43 25.78
N ARG A 243 26.16 -12.07 25.44
CA ARG A 243 25.46 -12.96 26.38
C ARG A 243 26.32 -14.15 26.82
N TYR A 244 27.03 -14.77 25.91
CA TYR A 244 27.89 -15.92 26.21
C TYR A 244 29.04 -15.53 27.17
N PHE A 245 29.75 -14.45 26.86
CA PHE A 245 30.90 -14.00 27.67
C PHE A 245 30.51 -13.40 29.03
N PHE A 246 29.35 -12.76 29.17
CA PHE A 246 28.99 -12.02 30.40
C PHE A 246 27.97 -12.72 31.30
N LEU A 247 27.38 -13.86 30.91
CA LEU A 247 26.47 -14.65 31.78
C LEU A 247 27.04 -15.99 32.25
N GLU A 248 28.21 -16.43 31.77
CA GLU A 248 28.91 -17.59 32.36
C GLU A 248 29.71 -17.22 33.63
N GLU A 249 29.83 -15.93 33.99
CA GLU A 249 30.56 -15.45 35.18
C GLU A 249 29.66 -15.10 36.40
N ILE A 250 28.36 -15.43 36.38
CA ILE A 250 27.43 -15.31 37.54
C ILE A 250 26.88 -16.70 37.87
#